data_AF-A0AAV3Q781-F1
#
_entry.id   AF-A0AAV3Q781-F1
#
_cell.length_a   1.000
_cell.length_b   1.000
_cell.length_c   1.000
_cell.angle_alpha   90.00
_cell.angle_beta   90.00
_cell.angle_gamma   90.00
#
_symmetry.space_group_name_H-M   'P 1'
#
loop_
_entity.id
_entity.type
_entity.pdbx_description
1 polymer ?
#
loop_
_entity_poly.entity_id
_entity_poly.type
_entity_poly.pdbx_seq_one_letter_code
_entity_poly.pdbx_strand_id
1 'polypeptide(L)'
;MPPTDWMQLLIDYLHHGRLPEDLQKRVDIRRRAPRFLYYNDTLFRRSFRKILLRCLSNVEEAQAMSEPHYGVCGVHQSRAKLHFQIKRMGYYWPAMVKDCMDYARSCKPFHFHVNFIHQPLEPLHPTIVSWQFDSWGVDMVRPMPESRKDTST
;
A
#
# COMPACT_ATOMS: atom_id res chain seq x y z
N MET A 1 13.37 20.84 15.38
CA MET A 1 14.32 19.71 15.16
C MET A 1 15.04 19.97 13.84
N PRO A 2 16.35 19.71 13.73
CA PRO A 2 17.07 20.04 12.51
C PRO A 2 16.56 19.15 11.37
N PRO A 3 16.41 19.68 10.15
CA PRO A 3 16.03 18.88 8.99
C PRO A 3 17.08 17.79 8.76
N THR A 4 16.64 16.65 8.25
CA THR A 4 17.45 15.44 8.09
C THR A 4 18.82 15.77 7.47
N ASP A 5 19.92 15.31 8.09
CA ASP A 5 21.32 15.64 7.75
C ASP A 5 21.59 15.66 6.23
N TRP A 6 21.02 14.70 5.50
CA TRP A 6 21.18 14.61 4.05
C TRP A 6 20.49 15.72 3.24
N MET A 7 19.34 16.24 3.69
CA MET A 7 18.63 17.35 3.02
C MET A 7 19.38 18.64 3.19
N GLN A 8 19.85 18.93 4.41
CA GLN A 8 20.61 20.15 4.70
C GLN A 8 21.90 20.21 3.90
N LEU A 9 22.64 19.10 3.82
CA LEU A 9 23.84 19.03 2.99
C LEU A 9 23.58 19.31 1.50
N LEU A 10 22.41 18.91 0.99
CA LEU A 10 22.02 19.23 -0.39
C LEU A 10 21.54 20.68 -0.55
N ILE A 11 20.79 21.20 0.41
CA ILE A 11 20.32 22.60 0.41
C ILE A 11 21.51 23.54 0.51
N ASP A 12 22.44 23.28 1.42
CA ASP A 12 23.67 24.05 1.59
C ASP A 12 24.49 24.12 0.31
N TYR A 13 24.60 23.01 -0.40
CA TYR A 13 25.29 22.97 -1.68
C TYR A 13 24.53 23.68 -2.80
N LEU A 14 23.23 23.43 -2.94
CA LEU A 14 22.42 23.95 -4.05
C LEU A 14 22.07 25.43 -3.91
N HIS A 15 21.92 25.92 -2.68
CA HIS A 15 21.54 27.30 -2.38
C HIS A 15 22.75 28.18 -2.05
N HIS A 16 23.68 27.66 -1.25
CA HIS A 16 24.82 28.44 -0.74
C HIS A 16 26.16 28.06 -1.36
N GLY A 17 26.23 27.01 -2.18
CA GLY A 17 27.49 26.49 -2.72
C GLY A 17 28.41 25.86 -1.66
N ARG A 18 27.92 25.62 -0.44
CA ARG A 18 28.71 25.10 0.68
C ARG A 18 28.81 23.58 0.60
N LEU A 19 30.00 23.06 0.89
CA LEU A 19 30.28 21.64 0.93
C LEU A 19 30.86 21.27 2.31
N PRO A 20 30.58 20.06 2.82
CA PRO A 20 31.16 19.59 4.07
C PRO A 20 32.67 19.43 3.96
N GLU A 21 33.38 19.38 5.07
CA GLU A 21 34.84 19.19 5.06
C GLU A 21 35.24 17.76 4.66
N ASP A 22 34.42 16.77 5.00
CA ASP A 22 34.68 15.38 4.68
C ASP A 22 34.69 15.10 3.17
N LEU A 23 35.81 14.60 2.65
CA LEU A 23 36.02 14.37 1.22
C LEU A 23 34.97 13.42 0.62
N GLN A 24 34.59 12.36 1.34
CA GLN A 24 33.63 11.38 0.84
C GLN A 24 32.23 12.00 0.70
N LYS A 25 31.78 12.75 1.70
CA LYS A 25 30.52 13.50 1.65
C LYS A 25 30.52 14.53 0.54
N ARG A 26 31.63 15.28 0.33
CA ARG A 26 31.74 16.24 -0.79
C ARG A 26 31.51 15.57 -2.14
N VAL A 27 32.19 14.45 -2.38
CA VAL A 27 32.07 13.70 -3.64
C VAL A 27 30.66 13.15 -3.81
N ASP A 28 30.05 12.59 -2.76
CA ASP A 28 28.68 12.08 -2.81
C ASP A 28 27.66 13.19 -3.14
N ILE A 29 27.74 14.34 -2.47
CA ILE A 29 26.84 15.48 -2.69
C ILE A 29 26.96 15.96 -4.13
N ARG A 30 28.18 16.19 -4.63
CA ARG A 30 28.38 16.65 -6.02
C ARG A 30 27.82 15.65 -7.04
N ARG A 31 28.00 14.35 -6.80
CA ARG A 31 27.43 13.28 -7.64
C ARG A 31 25.90 13.21 -7.59
N ARG A 32 25.29 13.58 -6.46
CA ARG A 32 23.84 13.51 -6.23
C ARG A 32 23.11 14.77 -6.68
N ALA A 33 23.71 15.93 -6.48
CA ALA A 33 23.10 17.25 -6.65
C ALA A 33 22.37 17.46 -7.99
N PRO A 34 22.84 16.98 -9.16
CA PRO A 34 22.12 17.15 -10.42
C PRO A 34 20.70 16.56 -10.42
N ARG A 35 20.44 15.57 -9.56
CA ARG A 35 19.13 14.94 -9.39
C ARG A 35 18.19 15.77 -8.51
N PHE A 36 18.64 16.88 -7.96
CA PHE A 36 17.86 17.70 -7.03
C PHE A 36 17.75 19.16 -7.50
N LEU A 37 16.70 19.82 -7.03
CA LEU A 37 16.40 21.23 -7.26
C LEU A 37 15.95 21.83 -5.92
N TYR A 38 16.53 22.96 -5.53
CA TYR A 38 16.04 23.74 -4.40
C TYR A 38 15.30 24.96 -4.94
N TYR A 39 14.04 25.14 -4.54
CA TYR A 39 13.17 26.22 -5.01
C TYR A 39 12.10 26.51 -3.96
N ASN A 40 11.82 27.80 -3.69
CA ASN A 40 10.84 28.26 -2.70
C ASN A 40 10.95 27.50 -1.36
N ASP A 41 12.15 27.53 -0.77
CA ASP A 41 12.48 26.88 0.50
C ASP A 41 12.25 25.36 0.55
N THR A 42 12.05 24.73 -0.61
CA THR A 42 11.69 23.33 -0.72
C THR A 42 12.70 22.58 -1.60
N LEU A 43 13.16 21.43 -1.11
CA LEU A 43 14.03 20.53 -1.87
C LEU A 43 13.19 19.55 -2.67
N PHE A 44 13.44 19.46 -3.96
CA PHE A 44 12.79 18.53 -4.88
C PHE A 44 13.80 17.55 -5.49
N ARG A 45 13.40 16.30 -5.67
CA ARG A 45 14.10 15.31 -6.49
C ARG A 45 13.50 15.26 -7.89
N ARG A 46 14.34 15.36 -8.91
CA ARG A 46 13.97 15.11 -10.30
C ARG A 46 13.75 13.61 -10.52
N SER A 47 12.55 13.25 -10.92
CA SER A 47 12.25 11.90 -11.41
C SER A 47 12.68 11.75 -12.87
N PHE A 48 12.78 10.49 -13.35
CA PHE A 48 13.09 10.18 -14.74
C PHE A 48 12.10 10.83 -15.74
N ARG A 49 10.82 10.97 -15.34
CA ARG A 49 9.77 11.57 -16.17
C ARG A 49 9.69 13.09 -16.03
N LYS A 50 10.75 13.76 -15.55
CA LYS A 50 10.81 15.20 -15.24
C LYS A 50 9.78 15.70 -14.21
N ILE A 51 9.07 14.80 -13.53
CA ILE A 51 8.20 15.15 -12.39
C ILE A 51 9.10 15.47 -11.19
N LEU A 52 8.81 16.56 -10.49
CA LEU A 52 9.48 16.95 -9.25
C LEU A 52 8.79 16.27 -8.06
N LEU A 53 9.58 15.61 -7.22
CA LEU A 53 9.11 14.98 -5.99
C LEU A 53 9.61 15.80 -4.80
N ARG A 54 8.71 16.29 -3.96
CA ARG A 54 9.05 17.01 -2.72
C ARG A 54 9.79 16.06 -1.77
N CYS A 55 10.96 16.50 -1.31
CA CYS A 55 11.72 15.77 -0.32
C CYS A 55 11.08 15.97 1.06
N LEU A 56 10.90 14.88 1.81
CA LEU A 56 10.33 14.91 3.14
C LEU A 56 11.42 14.85 4.21
N SER A 57 11.17 15.53 5.33
CA SER A 57 11.93 15.36 6.57
C SER A 57 11.47 14.12 7.33
N ASN A 58 12.27 13.60 8.27
CA ASN A 58 11.93 12.38 9.04
C ASN A 58 10.53 12.41 9.69
N VAL A 59 10.07 13.59 10.13
CA VAL A 59 8.74 13.76 10.73
C VAL A 59 7.65 13.61 9.66
N GLU A 60 7.83 14.26 8.51
CA GLU A 60 6.91 14.18 7.38
C GLU A 60 6.92 12.80 6.72
N GLU A 61 8.06 12.11 6.70
CA GLU A 61 8.18 10.72 6.22
C GLU A 61 7.28 9.80 7.04
N ALA A 62 7.33 9.90 8.38
CA ALA A 62 6.49 9.12 9.29
C ALA A 62 5.00 9.44 9.08
N GLN A 63 4.67 10.73 8.95
CA GLN A 63 3.31 11.17 8.64
C GLN A 63 2.83 10.60 7.30
N ALA A 64 3.63 10.74 6.24
CA ALA A 64 3.30 10.27 4.90
C ALA A 64 3.17 8.74 4.80
N MET A 65 3.83 7.98 5.69
CA MET A 65 3.63 6.53 5.81
C MET A 65 2.36 6.17 6.60
N SER A 66 1.91 7.02 7.52
CA SER A 66 0.68 6.84 8.31
C SER A 66 -0.60 7.33 7.63
N GLU A 67 -0.48 8.35 6.76
CA GLU A 67 -1.57 9.02 6.05
C GLU A 67 -2.25 8.23 4.91
N PRO A 68 -1.67 7.19 4.27
CA PRO A 68 -2.36 6.45 3.23
C PRO A 68 -3.50 5.62 3.85
N HIS A 69 -4.62 6.32 4.04
CA HIS A 69 -5.98 5.90 4.36
C HIS A 69 -6.14 4.38 4.36
N TYR A 70 -5.98 3.73 5.52
CA TYR A 70 -6.54 2.43 5.94
C TYR A 70 -6.55 1.21 4.98
N GLY A 71 -6.09 1.35 3.74
CA GLY A 71 -6.28 0.42 2.63
C GLY A 71 -5.00 -0.30 2.26
N VAL A 72 -3.85 0.17 2.76
CA VAL A 72 -2.55 -0.52 2.63
C VAL A 72 -2.48 -1.75 3.54
N CYS A 73 -3.26 -1.77 4.63
CA CYS A 73 -3.37 -2.91 5.55
C CYS A 73 -4.63 -3.76 5.31
N GLY A 74 -5.35 -3.53 4.21
CA GLY A 74 -6.39 -4.43 3.73
C GLY A 74 -5.75 -5.62 3.01
N VAL A 75 -6.28 -6.82 3.24
CA VAL A 75 -5.85 -8.15 2.71
C VAL A 75 -5.61 -8.19 1.18
N HIS A 76 -5.99 -7.14 0.44
CA HIS A 76 -5.95 -7.07 -1.01
C HIS A 76 -4.92 -6.09 -1.60
N GLN A 77 -4.28 -5.23 -0.82
CA GLN A 77 -3.30 -4.26 -1.35
C GLN A 77 -1.88 -4.67 -0.92
N SER A 78 -1.14 -5.25 -1.86
CA SER A 78 0.18 -5.80 -1.61
C SER A 78 1.12 -4.80 -0.92
N ARG A 79 1.90 -5.32 0.04
CA ARG A 79 2.97 -4.66 0.82
C ARG A 79 3.98 -3.87 -0.02
N ALA A 80 4.01 -4.07 -1.33
CA ALA A 80 4.81 -3.33 -2.30
C ALA A 80 4.21 -1.98 -2.73
N LYS A 81 2.94 -1.65 -2.41
CA LYS A 81 2.23 -0.48 -2.95
C LYS A 81 2.47 0.85 -2.20
N LEU A 82 2.92 0.81 -0.95
CA LEU A 82 3.02 2.03 -0.13
C LEU A 82 3.99 3.06 -0.72
N HIS A 83 5.22 2.66 -1.03
CA HIS A 83 6.21 3.57 -1.61
C HIS A 83 5.80 4.08 -3.00
N PHE A 84 5.08 3.28 -3.80
CA PHE A 84 4.54 3.72 -5.09
C PHE A 84 3.44 4.77 -4.91
N GLN A 85 2.56 4.60 -3.92
CA GLN A 85 1.50 5.55 -3.61
C GLN A 85 2.07 6.89 -3.13
N ILE A 86 3.01 6.85 -2.18
CA ILE A 86 3.70 8.03 -1.67
C ILE A 86 4.48 8.76 -2.78
N LYS A 87 5.18 8.01 -3.63
CA LYS A 87 5.86 8.59 -4.81
C LYS A 87 4.87 9.21 -5.80
N ARG A 88 3.70 8.61 -5.99
CA ARG A 88 2.62 9.14 -6.84
C ARG A 88 1.98 10.39 -6.26
N MET A 89 1.93 10.52 -4.93
CA MET A 89 1.56 11.76 -4.22
C MET A 89 2.63 12.86 -4.37
N GLY A 90 3.77 12.55 -4.97
CA GLY A 90 4.83 13.53 -5.23
C GLY A 90 5.86 13.62 -4.13
N TYR A 91 6.00 12.61 -3.26
CA TYR A 91 6.94 12.63 -2.14
C TYR A 91 8.16 11.74 -2.37
N TYR A 92 9.27 12.05 -1.67
CA TYR A 92 10.51 11.31 -1.76
C TYR A 92 11.40 11.44 -0.52
N TRP A 93 12.10 10.36 -0.18
CA TRP A 93 13.31 10.37 0.65
C TRP A 93 14.24 9.18 0.29
N PRO A 94 15.54 9.20 0.64
CA PRO A 94 16.52 8.20 0.20
C PRO A 94 16.19 6.76 0.59
N ALA A 95 15.69 6.54 1.81
CA ALA A 95 15.39 5.22 2.36
C ALA A 95 13.93 4.78 2.13
N MET A 96 13.13 5.56 1.36
CA MET A 96 11.68 5.37 1.17
C MET A 96 11.24 3.95 0.89
N VAL A 97 11.93 3.24 0.01
CA VAL A 97 11.54 1.86 -0.34
C VAL A 97 11.70 0.95 0.87
N LYS A 98 12.82 1.05 1.60
CA LYS A 98 13.10 0.25 2.78
C LYS A 98 12.11 0.59 3.90
N ASP A 99 11.96 1.87 4.21
CA ASP A 99 11.11 2.32 5.31
C ASP A 99 9.65 1.94 5.09
N CYS A 100 9.15 2.08 3.86
CA CYS A 100 7.80 1.62 3.51
C CYS A 100 7.64 0.10 3.65
N MET A 101 8.65 -0.69 3.29
CA MET A 101 8.61 -2.15 3.46
C MET A 101 8.62 -2.57 4.93
N ASP A 102 9.45 -1.92 5.74
CA ASP A 102 9.55 -2.20 7.18
C ASP A 102 8.29 -1.74 7.93
N TYR A 103 7.74 -0.59 7.55
CA TYR A 103 6.43 -0.13 8.03
C TYR A 103 5.32 -1.12 7.68
N ALA A 104 5.22 -1.56 6.43
CA ALA A 104 4.23 -2.53 6.00
C ALA A 104 4.38 -3.91 6.65
N ARG A 105 5.60 -4.29 7.08
CA ARG A 105 5.84 -5.50 7.89
C ARG A 105 5.30 -5.38 9.31
N SER A 106 5.40 -4.19 9.90
CA SER A 106 4.93 -3.92 11.27
C SER A 106 3.41 -3.80 11.38
N CYS A 107 2.71 -3.54 10.26
CA CYS A 107 1.26 -3.50 10.25
C CYS A 107 0.69 -4.91 10.48
N LYS A 108 0.16 -5.16 11.68
CA LYS A 108 -0.66 -6.34 11.96
C LYS A 108 -1.87 -6.29 11.03
N PRO A 109 -2.31 -7.41 10.42
CA PRO A 109 -3.56 -7.43 9.68
C PRO A 109 -4.67 -6.98 10.64
N PHE A 110 -5.24 -5.80 10.42
CA PHE A 110 -6.49 -5.45 11.06
C PHE A 110 -7.55 -6.36 10.43
N HIS A 111 -7.97 -7.40 11.15
CA HIS A 111 -9.02 -8.36 10.81
C HIS A 111 -10.40 -7.68 10.72
N PHE A 112 -10.55 -6.58 9.98
CA PHE A 112 -11.81 -5.84 9.90
C PHE A 112 -12.64 -6.15 8.65
N HIS A 113 -12.23 -7.09 7.78
CA HIS A 113 -12.99 -7.42 6.57
C HIS A 113 -13.14 -8.92 6.28
N VAL A 114 -12.89 -9.83 7.23
CA VAL A 114 -13.12 -11.28 7.03
C VAL A 114 -14.62 -11.65 7.01
N ASN A 115 -15.53 -10.72 7.32
CA ASN A 115 -16.96 -11.04 7.41
C ASN A 115 -17.79 -10.67 6.18
N PHE A 116 -17.28 -9.89 5.22
CA PHE A 116 -18.08 -9.51 4.04
C PHE A 116 -18.10 -10.56 2.93
N ILE A 117 -17.17 -11.53 2.93
CA ILE A 117 -17.19 -12.65 1.97
C ILE A 117 -18.23 -13.70 2.37
N HIS A 118 -18.66 -13.70 3.64
CA HIS A 118 -19.67 -14.61 4.18
C HIS A 118 -21.04 -13.95 4.37
N GLN A 119 -21.26 -12.73 3.87
CA GLN A 119 -22.61 -12.18 3.81
C GLN A 119 -23.42 -13.07 2.85
N PRO A 120 -24.53 -13.67 3.28
CA PRO A 120 -25.42 -14.34 2.35
C PRO A 120 -25.83 -13.32 1.30
N LEU A 121 -25.71 -13.68 0.02
CA LEU A 121 -26.31 -12.91 -1.07
C LEU A 121 -27.78 -12.65 -0.69
N GLU A 122 -28.25 -11.40 -0.82
CA GLU A 122 -29.70 -11.13 -0.70
C GLU A 122 -30.47 -12.15 -1.54
N PRO A 123 -31.60 -12.70 -1.06
CA PRO A 123 -32.35 -13.70 -1.78
C PRO A 123 -32.72 -13.16 -3.17
N LEU A 124 -32.07 -13.68 -4.21
CA LEU A 124 -32.41 -13.32 -5.59
C LEU A 124 -33.84 -13.80 -5.85
N HIS A 125 -34.72 -12.88 -6.25
CA HIS A 125 -36.06 -13.24 -6.69
C HIS A 125 -35.95 -14.10 -7.96
N PRO A 126 -36.47 -15.34 -7.96
CA PRO A 126 -36.42 -16.17 -9.15
C PRO A 126 -37.25 -15.54 -10.27
N THR A 127 -36.69 -15.48 -11.48
CA THR A 127 -37.43 -15.10 -12.68
C THR A 127 -38.55 -16.10 -12.89
N ILE A 128 -39.79 -15.61 -12.99
CA ILE A 128 -40.96 -16.45 -13.23
C ILE A 128 -40.74 -17.16 -14.57
N VAL A 129 -40.62 -18.49 -14.52
CA VAL A 129 -40.56 -19.34 -15.71
C VAL A 129 -41.91 -19.28 -16.43
N SER A 130 -41.90 -19.06 -17.74
CA SER A 130 -43.11 -18.84 -18.54
C SER A 130 -43.82 -20.15 -18.92
N TRP A 131 -43.21 -21.32 -18.71
CA TRP A 131 -43.74 -22.61 -19.16
C TRP A 131 -43.52 -23.75 -18.15
N GLN A 132 -44.40 -24.76 -18.18
CA GLN A 132 -44.50 -25.81 -17.16
C GLN A 132 -43.33 -26.84 -17.11
N PHE A 133 -42.27 -26.68 -17.91
CA PHE A 133 -41.10 -27.58 -17.89
C PHE A 133 -39.73 -26.86 -17.93
N ASP A 134 -39.70 -25.53 -17.75
CA ASP A 134 -38.47 -24.74 -17.98
C ASP A 134 -37.39 -24.91 -16.88
N SER A 135 -37.76 -25.38 -15.70
CA SER A 135 -36.79 -25.67 -14.63
C SER A 135 -37.34 -26.69 -13.65
N TRP A 136 -36.52 -27.69 -13.31
CA TRP A 136 -36.77 -28.64 -12.23
C TRP A 136 -35.57 -28.63 -11.27
N GLY A 137 -35.85 -28.62 -9.96
CA GLY A 137 -34.83 -28.73 -8.91
C GLY A 137 -34.79 -30.15 -8.37
N VAL A 138 -33.60 -30.73 -8.24
CA VAL A 138 -33.38 -32.00 -7.54
C VAL A 138 -32.72 -31.72 -6.21
N ASP A 139 -33.30 -32.24 -5.14
CA ASP A 139 -32.70 -32.26 -3.82
C ASP A 139 -32.33 -33.69 -3.45
N MET A 140 -31.12 -33.88 -2.91
CA MET A 140 -30.68 -35.19 -2.41
C MET A 140 -30.95 -35.27 -0.92
N VAL A 141 -31.95 -36.06 -0.55
CA VAL A 141 -32.25 -36.37 0.85
C VAL A 141 -31.08 -37.16 1.45
N ARG A 142 -30.58 -36.71 2.61
CA ARG A 142 -29.50 -37.37 3.38
C ARG A 142 -29.90 -38.81 3.79
N PRO A 143 -28.94 -39.64 4.26
CA PRO A 143 -29.11 -41.08 4.43
C PRO A 143 -30.40 -41.45 5.16
N MET A 144 -31.23 -42.25 4.51
CA MET A 144 -32.43 -42.82 5.12
C MET A 144 -32.04 -43.94 6.10
N PRO A 145 -32.79 -44.15 7.18
CA PRO A 145 -32.55 -45.25 8.10
C PRO A 145 -32.63 -46.59 7.36
N GLU A 146 -31.78 -47.55 7.74
CA GLU A 146 -31.78 -48.88 7.14
C GLU A 146 -33.15 -49.56 7.32
N SER A 147 -33.64 -50.15 6.23
CA SER A 147 -34.85 -50.97 6.24
C SER A 147 -34.64 -52.17 7.17
N ARG A 148 -35.47 -52.27 8.21
CA ARG A 148 -35.53 -53.46 9.07
C ARG A 148 -35.96 -54.64 8.20
N LYS A 149 -35.17 -55.72 8.19
CA LYS A 149 -35.62 -56.99 7.65
C LYS A 149 -36.48 -57.63 8.73
N ASP A 150 -37.77 -57.78 8.45
CA ASP A 150 -38.61 -58.64 9.27
C ASP A 150 -38.20 -60.09 8.98
N THR A 151 -37.39 -60.66 9.87
CA THR A 151 -37.28 -62.12 9.98
C THR A 151 -38.55 -62.62 10.68
N SER A 152 -39.58 -62.88 9.88
CA SER A 152 -40.67 -63.77 10.29
C SER A 152 -40.16 -65.20 10.33
N THR A 153 -40.40 -65.84 11.46
CA THR A 153 -40.10 -67.25 11.79
C THR A 153 -40.86 -68.22 10.88
#